data_AF-A0A4Q3RLP7-F1
#
_entry.id   AF-A0A4Q3RLP7-F1
#
_cell.length_a   1.000
_cell.length_b   1.000
_cell.length_c   1.000
_cell.angle_alpha   90.00
_cell.angle_beta   90.00
_cell.angle_gamma   90.00
#
_symmetry.space_group_name_H-M   'P 1'
#
loop_
_entity.id
_entity.type
_entity.pdbx_description
1 polymer ?
#
loop_
_entity_poly.entity_id
_entity_poly.type
_entity_poly.pdbx_seq_one_letter_code
_entity_poly.pdbx_strand_id
1 'polypeptide(L)'
;MKKKPTTRKRSVWSKIKRVALWLFLGQLVYIVICKWIHPPITITQVVDVVKGYGLKKDNIAYDAMGSNIKLAVMAAEDQLFPDHNGFDVKAIKKAQKYNEKNPNRVRG
;
A
#
# COMPACT_ATOMS: atom_id res chain seq x y z
N MET A 1 2.61 7.15 -61.83
CA MET A 1 2.64 6.11 -60.78
C MET A 1 2.24 6.75 -59.43
N LYS A 2 1.00 6.55 -58.94
CA LYS A 2 0.52 7.19 -57.69
C LYS A 2 0.90 6.31 -56.49
N LYS A 3 1.79 6.79 -55.61
CA LYS A 3 2.14 6.10 -54.36
C LYS A 3 0.92 6.11 -53.42
N LYS A 4 0.46 4.94 -52.98
CA LYS A 4 -0.65 4.81 -52.02
C LYS A 4 -0.22 5.35 -50.65
N PRO A 5 -1.09 6.06 -49.93
CA PRO A 5 -0.77 6.54 -48.59
C PRO A 5 -0.68 5.34 -47.64
N THR A 6 0.47 5.14 -47.02
CA THR A 6 0.67 4.13 -45.99
C THR A 6 -0.09 4.56 -44.74
N THR A 7 -1.32 4.08 -44.59
CA THR A 7 -2.11 4.30 -43.37
C THR A 7 -1.45 3.50 -42.24
N ARG A 8 -0.70 4.22 -41.39
CA ARG A 8 -0.07 3.67 -40.19
C ARG A 8 -1.17 3.19 -39.25
N LYS A 9 -1.52 1.89 -39.30
CA LYS A 9 -2.36 1.21 -38.30
C LYS A 9 -1.71 1.46 -36.94
N ARG A 10 -2.17 2.46 -36.18
CA ARG A 10 -1.83 2.61 -34.76
C ARG A 10 -2.41 1.39 -34.06
N SER A 11 -1.56 0.37 -33.90
CA SER A 11 -1.91 -0.90 -33.31
C SER A 11 -2.57 -0.67 -31.95
N VAL A 12 -3.72 -1.29 -31.70
CA VAL A 12 -4.45 -1.25 -30.41
C VAL A 12 -3.50 -1.53 -29.24
N TRP A 13 -2.49 -2.38 -29.47
CA TRP A 13 -1.38 -2.66 -28.56
C TRP A 13 -0.63 -1.42 -28.07
N SER A 14 -0.36 -0.46 -28.96
CA SER A 14 0.31 0.81 -28.62
C SER A 14 -0.55 1.69 -27.72
N LYS A 15 -1.89 1.63 -27.85
CA LYS A 15 -2.82 2.34 -26.96
C LYS A 15 -2.86 1.67 -25.58
N ILE A 16 -2.97 0.33 -25.53
CA ILE A 16 -2.96 -0.43 -24.28
C ILE A 16 -1.67 -0.16 -23.49
N LYS A 17 -0.50 -0.25 -24.14
CA LYS A 17 0.79 0.06 -23.50
C LYS A 17 0.84 1.47 -22.94
N ARG A 18 0.30 2.44 -23.68
CA ARG A 18 0.27 3.84 -23.24
C ARG A 18 -0.65 4.03 -22.04
N VAL A 19 -1.82 3.39 -22.03
CA VAL A 19 -2.75 3.41 -20.89
C VAL A 19 -2.11 2.76 -19.66
N ALA A 20 -1.52 1.58 -19.82
CA ALA A 20 -0.82 0.89 -18.72
C ALA A 20 0.32 1.74 -18.13
N LEU A 21 1.10 2.41 -18.98
CA LEU A 21 2.15 3.33 -18.55
C LEU A 21 1.57 4.51 -17.76
N TRP A 22 0.49 5.12 -18.23
CA TRP A 22 -0.17 6.22 -17.51
C TRP A 22 -0.76 5.78 -16.17
N LEU A 23 -1.34 4.58 -16.08
CA LEU A 23 -1.84 4.03 -14.82
C LEU A 23 -0.70 3.77 -13.84
N PHE A 24 0.41 3.21 -14.31
CA PHE A 24 1.60 2.98 -13.48
C PHE A 24 2.19 4.30 -12.96
N LEU A 25 2.37 5.29 -13.84
CA LEU A 25 2.86 6.61 -13.43
C LEU A 25 1.86 7.32 -12.52
N GLY A 26 0.56 7.23 -12.80
CA GLY A 26 -0.50 7.78 -11.96
C GLY A 26 -0.48 7.19 -10.55
N GLN A 27 -0.26 5.88 -10.41
CA GLN A 27 -0.11 5.22 -9.12
C GLN A 27 1.10 5.75 -8.34
N LEU A 28 2.23 5.97 -9.01
CA LEU A 28 3.42 6.54 -8.36
C LEU A 28 3.16 7.97 -7.88
N VAL A 29 2.52 8.80 -8.71
CA VAL A 29 2.13 10.17 -8.35
C VAL A 29 1.17 10.15 -7.16
N TYR A 30 0.19 9.25 -7.15
CA TYR A 30 -0.74 9.08 -6.05
C TYR A 30 -0.01 8.74 -4.73
N ILE A 31 0.93 7.79 -4.75
CA ILE A 31 1.73 7.43 -3.57
C ILE A 31 2.51 8.64 -3.04
N VAL A 32 3.08 9.45 -3.94
CA VAL A 32 3.82 10.66 -3.56
C VAL A 32 2.89 11.69 -2.91
N ILE A 33 1.68 11.90 -3.45
CA ILE A 33 0.67 12.78 -2.84
C ILE A 33 0.30 12.29 -1.43
N CYS A 34 0.16 10.98 -1.25
CA CYS A 34 -0.15 10.37 0.05
C CYS A 34 0.92 10.60 1.14
N LYS A 35 2.12 11.10 0.79
CA LYS A 35 3.12 11.53 1.76
C LYS A 35 2.66 12.72 2.60
N TRP A 36 1.81 13.59 2.04
CA TRP A 36 1.35 14.81 2.70
C TRP A 36 -0.15 14.80 3.00
N ILE A 37 -0.93 14.10 2.19
CA ILE A 37 -2.38 14.02 2.34
C ILE A 37 -2.74 12.59 2.73
N HIS A 38 -3.44 12.41 3.85
CA HIS A 38 -3.94 11.09 4.23
C HIS A 38 -4.80 10.51 3.09
N PRO A 39 -4.69 9.19 2.82
CA PRO A 39 -5.55 8.57 1.81
C PRO A 39 -7.03 8.82 2.19
N PRO A 40 -7.89 9.20 1.23
CA PRO A 40 -9.25 9.61 1.52
C PRO A 40 -10.09 8.46 2.11
N ILE A 41 -9.83 7.22 1.67
CA ILE A 41 -10.49 6.01 2.15
C ILE A 41 -9.44 4.89 2.26
N THR A 42 -9.41 4.19 3.39
CA THR A 42 -8.61 2.97 3.58
C THR A 42 -9.44 1.72 3.32
N ILE A 43 -8.77 0.58 3.10
CA ILE A 43 -9.45 -0.71 2.93
C ILE A 43 -10.28 -1.05 4.18
N THR A 44 -9.77 -0.76 5.38
CA THR A 44 -10.50 -0.98 6.63
C THR A 44 -11.80 -0.18 6.68
N GLN A 45 -11.77 1.08 6.26
CA GLN A 45 -12.96 1.92 6.17
C GLN A 45 -14.00 1.38 5.16
N VAL A 46 -13.56 0.83 4.03
CA VAL A 46 -14.48 0.16 3.08
C VAL A 46 -15.12 -1.05 3.73
N VAL A 47 -14.33 -1.88 4.42
CA VAL A 47 -14.82 -3.06 5.13
C VAL A 47 -15.84 -2.66 6.20
N ASP A 48 -15.57 -1.60 6.95
CA ASP A 48 -16.45 -1.11 8.01
C ASP A 48 -17.79 -0.59 7.46
N VAL A 49 -17.77 0.08 6.30
CA VAL A 49 -18.99 0.49 5.59
C VAL A 49 -19.79 -0.72 5.14
N VAL A 50 -19.15 -1.70 4.52
CA VAL A 50 -19.82 -2.93 4.05
C VAL A 50 -20.43 -3.72 5.23
N LYS A 51 -19.78 -3.70 6.39
CA LYS A 51 -20.28 -4.32 7.62
C LYS A 51 -21.32 -3.50 8.37
N GLY A 52 -21.61 -2.27 7.94
CA GLY A 52 -22.62 -1.39 8.54
C GLY A 52 -22.13 -0.58 9.75
N TYR A 53 -20.83 -0.55 10.04
CA TYR A 53 -20.25 0.28 11.11
C TYR A 53 -20.10 1.75 10.71
N GLY A 54 -20.17 2.06 9.41
CA GLY A 54 -20.07 3.42 8.87
C GLY A 54 -18.63 3.95 8.80
N LEU A 55 -18.47 5.25 8.53
CA LEU A 55 -17.16 5.93 8.36
C LEU A 55 -16.79 6.83 9.55
N LYS A 56 -17.14 6.43 10.78
CA LYS A 56 -16.82 7.23 11.96
C LYS A 56 -15.33 7.10 12.30
N LYS A 57 -14.66 8.24 12.45
CA LYS A 57 -13.24 8.31 12.80
C LYS A 57 -13.03 9.39 13.85
N ASP A 58 -12.54 9.01 15.02
CA ASP A 58 -12.15 9.94 16.08
C ASP A 58 -10.66 9.73 16.37
N ASN A 59 -9.83 10.67 15.91
CA ASN A 59 -8.38 10.57 16.07
C ASN A 59 -7.91 11.60 17.07
N ILE A 60 -7.07 11.13 17.98
CA ILE A 60 -6.28 12.00 18.84
C ILE A 60 -4.86 12.09 18.29
N ALA A 61 -4.21 13.21 18.55
CA ALA A 61 -2.81 13.40 18.19
C ALA A 61 -1.90 12.49 19.04
N TYR A 62 -0.74 12.14 18.50
CA TYR A 62 0.18 11.18 19.13
C TYR A 62 0.69 11.65 20.50
N ASP A 63 0.92 12.95 20.65
CA ASP A 63 1.28 13.60 21.92
C ASP A 63 0.16 13.51 22.97
N ALA A 64 -1.10 13.56 22.54
CA ALA A 64 -2.28 13.39 23.41
C ALA A 64 -2.53 11.92 23.83
N MET A 65 -1.87 10.94 23.21
CA MET A 65 -2.00 9.53 23.61
C MET A 65 -1.20 9.24 24.90
N GLY A 66 -1.81 8.54 25.85
CA GLY A 66 -1.13 8.09 27.07
C GLY A 66 0.03 7.12 26.81
N SER A 67 1.03 7.09 27.70
CA SER A 67 2.20 6.21 27.56
C SER A 67 1.84 4.72 27.53
N ASN A 68 0.87 4.32 28.36
CA ASN A 68 0.44 2.92 28.46
C ASN A 68 -0.17 2.40 27.14
N ILE A 69 -0.99 3.19 26.45
CA ILE A 69 -1.59 2.76 25.19
C ILE A 69 -0.53 2.67 24.07
N LYS A 70 0.45 3.59 24.06
CA LYS A 70 1.59 3.52 23.12
C LYS A 70 2.36 2.22 23.31
N LEU A 71 2.71 1.89 24.56
CA LEU A 71 3.45 0.67 24.91
C LEU A 71 2.64 -0.59 24.61
N ALA A 72 1.34 -0.60 24.90
CA ALA A 72 0.47 -1.75 24.63
C ALA A 72 0.40 -2.09 23.13
N VAL A 73 0.24 -1.09 22.27
CA VAL A 73 0.19 -1.30 20.81
C VAL A 73 1.54 -1.75 20.27
N MET A 74 2.65 -1.12 20.68
CA MET A 74 4.00 -1.56 20.27
C MET A 74 4.27 -3.00 20.72
N ALA A 75 3.95 -3.36 21.96
CA ALA A 75 4.20 -4.71 22.46
C ALA A 75 3.36 -5.80 21.77
N ALA A 76 2.13 -5.45 21.36
CA ALA A 76 1.20 -6.37 20.71
C ALA A 76 1.48 -6.58 19.22
N GLU A 77 1.83 -5.51 18.50
CA GLU A 77 1.98 -5.53 17.04
C GLU A 77 3.45 -5.59 16.59
N ASP A 78 4.29 -4.69 17.10
CA ASP A 78 5.67 -4.53 16.64
C ASP A 78 6.62 -4.05 17.77
N GLN A 79 7.27 -5.03 18.39
CA GLN A 79 8.17 -4.79 19.53
C GLN A 79 9.44 -4.02 19.15
N LEU A 80 9.85 -4.07 17.88
CA LEU A 80 11.05 -3.41 17.36
C LEU A 80 10.74 -2.09 16.67
N PHE A 81 9.48 -1.62 16.75
CA PHE A 81 9.03 -0.37 16.15
C PHE A 81 9.97 0.83 16.39
N PRO A 82 10.53 1.06 17.60
CA PRO A 82 11.45 2.18 17.83
C PRO A 82 12.82 2.02 17.17
N ASP A 83 13.20 0.79 16.83
CA ASP A 83 14.54 0.44 16.36
C ASP A 83 14.67 0.48 14.82
N HIS A 84 13.55 0.67 14.10
CA HIS A 84 13.55 0.74 12.63
C HIS A 84 12.73 1.90 12.06
N ASN A 85 13.13 2.37 10.87
CA ASN A 85 12.46 3.46 10.16
C ASN A 85 11.31 2.96 9.27
N GLY A 86 10.45 2.11 9.84
CA GLY A 86 9.28 1.53 9.18
C GLY A 86 9.45 0.13 8.56
N PHE A 87 10.65 -0.27 8.13
CA PHE A 87 10.88 -1.62 7.58
C PHE A 87 11.98 -2.37 8.35
N ASP A 88 11.60 -3.39 9.13
CA ASP A 88 12.56 -4.34 9.68
C ASP A 88 12.94 -5.41 8.64
N VAL A 89 13.96 -5.09 7.85
CA VAL A 89 14.51 -5.99 6.83
C VAL A 89 15.05 -7.29 7.43
N LYS A 90 15.52 -7.28 8.69
CA LYS A 90 16.02 -8.49 9.36
C LYS A 90 14.86 -9.40 9.72
N ALA A 91 13.79 -8.88 10.30
CA ALA A 91 12.57 -9.62 10.59
C ALA A 91 11.93 -10.18 9.32
N ILE A 92 11.80 -9.37 8.26
CA ILE A 92 11.25 -9.80 6.97
C ILE A 92 12.04 -10.99 6.40
N LYS A 93 13.37 -10.91 6.39
CA LYS A 93 14.23 -12.01 5.91
C LYS A 93 14.08 -13.27 6.77
N LYS A 94 13.92 -13.12 8.08
CA LYS A 94 13.72 -14.23 9.01
C LYS A 94 12.36 -14.89 8.80
N ALA A 95 11.30 -14.10 8.64
CA ALA A 95 9.95 -14.56 8.34
C ALA A 95 9.91 -15.31 7.00
N GLN A 96 10.54 -14.76 5.95
CA GLN A 96 10.62 -15.42 4.64
C GLN A 96 11.31 -16.79 4.73
N LYS A 97 12.50 -16.87 5.36
CA LYS A 97 13.21 -18.14 5.55
C LYS A 97 12.41 -19.16 6.38
N TYR A 98 11.62 -18.70 7.34
CA TYR A 98 10.75 -19.56 8.11
C TYR A 98 9.58 -20.10 7.26
N ASN A 99 8.95 -19.23 6.46
CA ASN A 99 7.80 -19.57 5.61
C ASN A 99 8.19 -20.53 4.48
N GLU A 100 9.37 -20.35 3.89
CA GLU A 100 9.94 -21.28 2.90
C GLU A 100 10.08 -22.71 3.47
N LYS A 101 10.41 -22.82 4.76
CA LYS A 101 10.55 -24.10 5.45
C LYS A 101 9.23 -24.64 6.03
N ASN A 102 8.23 -23.79 6.20
CA ASN A 102 6.95 -24.12 6.84
C ASN A 102 5.79 -23.69 5.95
N PRO A 103 5.52 -24.42 4.85
CA PRO A 103 4.51 -24.02 3.87
C PRO A 103 3.09 -23.92 4.45
N ASN A 104 2.81 -24.64 5.53
CA ASN A 104 1.50 -24.65 6.20
C ASN A 104 1.37 -23.59 7.31
N ARG A 105 2.42 -22.81 7.60
CA ARG A 105 2.38 -21.80 8.67
C ARG A 105 3.17 -20.56 8.28
N VAL A 106 2.44 -19.48 8.02
CA VAL A 106 3.02 -18.18 7.73
C VAL A 106 3.32 -17.44 9.03
N ARG A 107 4.54 -16.93 9.13
CA ARG A 107 4.97 -15.95 10.12
C ARG A 107 5.09 -14.60 9.45
N GLY A 108 4.44 -13.60 10.04
CA GLY A 108 4.61 -12.17 9.80
C GLY A 108 5.25 -11.54 11.03
#